data_AF-A0A6B2CKX0-F1
#
_entry.id   AF-A0A6B2CKX0-F1
#
_cell.length_a   1.000
_cell.length_b   1.000
_cell.length_c   1.000
_cell.angle_alpha   90.00
_cell.angle_beta   90.00
_cell.angle_gamma   90.00
#
_symmetry.space_group_name_H-M   'P 1'
#
loop_
_entity.id
_entity.type
_entity.pdbx_description
1 polymer ?
#
loop_
_entity_poly.entity_id
_entity_poly.type
_entity_poly.pdbx_seq_one_letter_code
_entity_poly.pdbx_strand_id
1 'polypeptide(L)' 'VTIDLRRGVCAQEGSKLVVIKQVSGRWRIVGWGVLKGGKTLLD' A
#
# COMPACT_ATOMS: atom_id res chain seq x y z
N VAL A 1 -1.27 -10.72 -0.96
CA VAL A 1 0.00 -10.17 -1.50
C VAL A 1 0.60 -9.30 -0.41
N THR A 2 1.87 -9.50 -0.10
CA THR A 2 2.61 -8.68 0.88
C THR A 2 3.49 -7.70 0.13
N ILE A 3 3.57 -6.46 0.60
CA ILE A 3 4.34 -5.39 -0.05
C ILE A 3 5.19 -4.70 1.01
N ASP A 4 6.49 -4.61 0.77
CA ASP A 4 7.38 -3.83 1.62
C ASP A 4 7.31 -2.35 1.25
N LEU A 5 6.96 -1.52 2.23
CA LEU A 5 6.91 -0.08 2.06
C LEU A 5 8.30 0.51 2.27
N ARG A 6 8.66 1.49 1.42
CA ARG A 6 9.95 2.21 1.54
C ARG A 6 10.05 3.06 2.81
N ARG A 7 8.91 3.41 3.42
CA ARG A 7 8.80 4.22 4.62
C ARG A 7 7.65 3.67 5.47
N GLY A 8 7.75 3.81 6.78
CA GLY A 8 6.62 3.57 7.69
C GLY A 8 5.49 4.55 7.40
N VAL A 9 4.26 4.05 7.45
CA VAL A 9 3.05 4.84 7.26
C VAL A 9 2.09 4.59 8.41
N CYS A 10 1.33 5.61 8.79
CA CYS A 10 0.22 5.44 9.73
C CYS A 10 -1.00 4.95 8.94
N ALA A 11 -1.45 3.74 9.24
CA ALA A 11 -2.66 3.17 8.66
C ALA A 11 -3.24 2.14 9.63
N GLN A 12 -4.57 2.03 9.66
CA GLN A 12 -5.26 1.01 10.43
C GLN A 12 -5.55 -0.20 9.54
N GLU A 13 -5.49 -1.40 10.11
CA GLU A 13 -5.99 -2.60 9.44
C GLU A 13 -7.46 -2.40 9.00
N GLY A 14 -7.83 -2.90 7.82
CA GLY A 14 -9.13 -2.65 7.22
C GLY A 14 -9.24 -1.36 6.40
N SER A 15 -8.21 -0.51 6.39
CA SER A 15 -8.19 0.69 5.54
C SER A 15 -8.22 0.33 4.05
N LYS A 16 -8.98 1.09 3.26
CA LYS A 16 -8.99 0.96 1.80
C LYS A 16 -7.66 1.46 1.21
N LEU A 17 -7.16 0.76 0.21
CA LEU A 17 -5.91 1.07 -0.47
C LEU A 17 -6.02 0.93 -1.97
N VAL A 18 -5.13 1.63 -2.66
CA VAL A 18 -5.01 1.62 -4.12
C VAL A 18 -3.56 1.32 -4.47
N VAL A 19 -3.37 0.43 -5.44
CA VAL A 19 -2.06 0.15 -6.01
C VAL A 19 -1.91 0.97 -7.28
N ILE A 20 -0.89 1.83 -7.31
CA ILE A 20 -0.52 2.61 -8.49
C ILE A 20 0.79 2.10 -9.07
N LYS A 21 0.90 2.14 -10.39
CA LYS A 21 2.11 1.78 -11.13
C LYS A 21 2.39 2.81 -12.20
N GLN A 22 3.66 3.12 -12.43
CA GLN A 22 4.07 3.93 -13.56
C GLN A 22 4.05 3.09 -14.84
N VAL A 23 3.28 3.54 -15.84
CA VAL A 23 3.16 2.92 -17.16
C VAL A 23 3.35 4.01 -18.22
N SER A 24 4.37 3.86 -19.05
CA SER A 24 4.75 4.85 -20.09
C SER A 24 4.86 6.27 -19.53
N GLY A 25 5.57 6.42 -18.41
CA GLY A 25 5.79 7.70 -17.74
C GLY A 25 4.63 8.24 -16.92
N ARG A 26 3.44 7.62 -16.96
CA ARG A 26 2.24 8.07 -16.23
C ARG A 26 1.89 7.15 -15.07
N TRP A 27 1.50 7.72 -13.94
CA TRP A 27 0.95 6.94 -12.83
C TRP A 27 -0.49 6.54 -13.14
N ARG A 28 -0.76 5.24 -13.06
CA ARG A 28 -2.09 4.67 -13.27
C ARG A 28 -2.47 3.83 -12.08
N ILE A 29 -3.75 3.86 -11.74
CA ILE A 29 -4.36 2.91 -10.81
C ILE A 29 -4.38 1.54 -11.49
N VAL A 30 -3.80 0.53 -10.84
CA VAL A 30 -3.76 -0.84 -11.37
C VAL A 30 -4.49 -1.84 -10.48
N GLY A 31 -4.92 -1.43 -9.29
CA GLY A 31 -5.69 -2.26 -8.39
C GLY A 31 -6.16 -1.48 -7.16
N TRP A 32 -7.08 -2.08 -6.43
CA TRP A 32 -7.57 -1.58 -5.16
C TRP A 32 -7.81 -2.75 -4.21
N GLY A 33 -7.92 -2.46 -2.92
CA GLY A 33 -8.19 -3.48 -1.93
C GLY A 33 -8.29 -2.91 -0.52
N VAL A 34 -8.04 -3.79 0.44
CA VAL A 34 -8.13 -3.51 1.88
C VAL A 34 -6.84 -3.98 2.54
N LEU A 35 -6.30 -3.17 3.46
CA LEU A 35 -5.11 -3.53 4.24
C LEU A 35 -5.47 -4.68 5.19
N LYS A 36 -4.67 -5.75 5.15
CA LYS A 36 -4.81 -6.92 6.01
C LYS A 36 -3.45 -7.24 6.63
N GLY A 37 -3.35 -7.11 7.95
CA GLY A 37 -2.09 -7.20 8.70
C GLY A 37 -1.04 -6.16 8.30
N GLY A 38 0.16 -6.33 8.84
CA GLY A 38 1.33 -5.48 8.59
C GLY A 38 2.40 -5.69 9.65
N LYS A 39 3.59 -5.14 9.43
CA LYS A 39 4.64 -5.07 10.45
C LYS A 39 4.64 -3.67 11.06
N THR A 40 4.58 -3.59 12.38
CA THR A 40 4.70 -2.34 13.12
C THR A 40 6.16 -1.87 13.14
N LEU A 41 6.38 -0.56 12.97
CA LEU A 41 7.73 0.02 12.94
C LEU A 41 8.21 0.49 14.31
N LEU A 42 7.28 0.86 15.19
CA LEU A 42 7.52 1.35 16.54
C LEU A 42 6.64 0.52 17.47
N ASP A 43 7.26 -0.36 18.25
CA ASP A 43 6.64 -1.11 19.34
C ASP A 43 6.95 -0.43 20.68
#